data_AF-A0A7S4VDJ1-F1
#
_entry.id   AF-A0A7S4VDJ1-F1
#
_cell.length_a   1.000
_cell.length_b   1.000
_cell.length_c   1.000
_cell.angle_alpha   90.00
_cell.angle_beta   90.00
_cell.angle_gamma   90.00
#
_symmetry.space_group_name_H-M   'P 1'
#
loop_
_entity.id
_entity.type
_entity.pdbx_description
1 polymer ?
#
loop_
_entity_poly.entity_id
_entity_poly.type
_entity_poly.pdbx_seq_one_letter_code
_entity_poly.pdbx_strand_id
1 'polypeptide(L)'
;MPVNNPNVGVAFALVIGAGAATAAGAAVVFFPSLVKLASRRVLASALGISAGVMTYVSFVEIFQKSNGSFVDAGNSEEDAYIYATLCFFGGVIIMLVSSTVFLCMSAFHDIFYAHTKLSMLNI
;
A
#
# COMPACT_ATOMS: atom_id res chain seq x y z
N MET A 1 15.80 -18.64 -20.62
CA MET A 1 16.58 -19.10 -19.45
C MET A 1 15.83 -20.24 -18.76
N PRO A 2 16.46 -21.38 -18.52
CA PRO A 2 15.81 -22.57 -17.98
C PRO A 2 15.23 -22.29 -16.59
N VAL A 3 13.97 -22.65 -16.37
CA VAL A 3 13.23 -22.46 -15.12
C VAL A 3 13.50 -23.61 -14.15
N ASN A 4 14.76 -23.78 -13.74
CA ASN A 4 15.13 -24.65 -12.62
C ASN A 4 15.34 -23.82 -11.35
N ASN A 5 14.42 -22.89 -11.05
CA ASN A 5 14.64 -21.85 -10.05
C ASN A 5 14.40 -22.39 -8.63
N PRO A 6 15.45 -22.57 -7.78
CA PRO A 6 15.29 -22.96 -6.37
C PRO A 6 14.54 -21.92 -5.50
N ASN A 7 14.06 -20.83 -6.11
CA ASN A 7 13.52 -19.65 -5.43
C ASN A 7 11.99 -19.62 -5.33
N VAL A 8 11.28 -20.53 -6.01
CA VAL A 8 9.81 -20.56 -5.97
C VAL A 8 9.32 -20.93 -4.56
N GLY A 9 9.98 -21.89 -3.91
CA GLY A 9 9.70 -22.27 -2.53
C GLY A 9 9.96 -21.12 -1.55
N VAL A 10 11.02 -20.34 -1.76
CA VAL A 10 11.36 -19.16 -0.93
C VAL A 10 10.34 -18.04 -1.14
N ALA A 11 9.93 -17.77 -2.38
CA ALA A 11 8.89 -16.78 -2.68
C ALA A 11 7.55 -17.16 -2.02
N PHE A 12 7.19 -18.44 -2.02
CA PHE A 12 5.98 -18.93 -1.37
C PHE A 12 6.07 -18.89 0.16
N ALA A 13 7.23 -19.21 0.74
CA ALA A 13 7.46 -19.06 2.17
C ALA A 13 7.36 -17.58 2.62
N LEU A 14 7.91 -16.66 1.82
CA LEU A 14 7.81 -15.22 2.06
C LEU A 14 6.37 -14.71 1.97
N VAL A 15 5.57 -15.15 0.98
CA VAL A 15 4.17 -14.71 0.87
C VAL A 15 3.31 -15.25 2.00
N ILE A 16 3.54 -16.50 2.42
CA ILE A 16 2.86 -17.08 3.60
C ILE A 16 3.27 -16.32 4.86
N GLY A 17 4.56 -16.02 5.03
CA GLY A 17 5.06 -15.23 6.17
C GLY A 17 4.44 -13.83 6.23
N ALA A 18 4.39 -13.12 5.11
CA ALA A 18 3.77 -11.80 5.01
C ALA A 18 2.25 -11.85 5.28
N GLY A 19 1.56 -12.86 4.74
CA GLY A 19 0.14 -13.10 5.01
C GLY A 19 -0.13 -13.43 6.48
N ALA A 20 0.69 -14.28 7.09
CA ALA A 20 0.59 -14.63 8.52
C ALA A 20 0.84 -13.41 9.42
N ALA A 21 1.79 -12.54 9.08
CA ALA A 21 2.01 -11.28 9.82
C ALA A 21 0.78 -10.36 9.77
N THR A 22 0.12 -10.26 8.61
CA THR A 22 -1.11 -9.48 8.45
C THR A 22 -2.28 -10.10 9.23
N ALA A 23 -2.43 -11.43 9.16
CA ALA A 23 -3.45 -12.17 9.90
C ALA A 23 -3.24 -12.07 11.42
N ALA A 24 -1.99 -12.13 11.90
CA ALA A 24 -1.66 -11.91 13.30
C ALA A 24 -2.03 -10.49 13.74
N GLY A 25 -1.70 -9.46 12.94
CA GLY A 25 -2.09 -8.08 13.21
C GLY A 25 -3.62 -7.89 13.27
N ALA A 26 -4.36 -8.54 12.38
CA ALA A 26 -5.83 -8.54 12.41
C ALA A 26 -6.40 -9.33 13.60
N ALA A 27 -5.76 -10.44 14.00
CA ALA A 27 -6.20 -11.27 15.13
C ALA A 27 -6.18 -10.51 16.46
N VAL A 28 -5.26 -9.56 16.64
CA VAL A 28 -5.18 -8.71 17.84
C VAL A 28 -6.47 -7.90 18.07
N VAL A 29 -7.22 -7.59 17.01
CA VAL A 29 -8.48 -6.82 17.10
C VAL A 29 -9.61 -7.62 17.77
N PHE A 30 -9.57 -8.95 17.72
CA PHE A 30 -10.59 -9.80 18.36
C PHE A 30 -10.47 -9.90 19.88
N PHE A 31 -9.35 -9.44 20.46
CA PHE A 31 -9.18 -9.37 21.90
C PHE A 31 -9.56 -7.96 22.41
N PRO A 32 -10.78 -7.76 22.92
CA PRO A 32 -11.27 -6.44 23.33
C PRO A 32 -10.42 -5.79 24.42
N SER A 33 -9.71 -6.58 25.23
CA SER A 33 -8.75 -6.11 26.23
C SER A 33 -7.49 -5.47 25.62
N LEU A 34 -7.00 -5.98 24.48
CA LEU A 34 -5.85 -5.42 23.76
C LEU A 34 -6.24 -4.23 22.88
N VAL A 35 -7.46 -4.21 22.33
CA VAL A 35 -8.01 -3.06 21.60
C VAL A 35 -8.13 -1.82 22.49
N LYS A 36 -8.45 -1.99 23.78
CA LYS A 36 -8.42 -0.88 24.75
C LYS A 36 -7.01 -0.29 24.95
N LEU A 37 -5.97 -1.11 24.83
CA LEU A 37 -4.56 -0.68 24.89
C LEU A 37 -4.06 -0.10 23.56
N ALA A 38 -4.61 -0.55 22.44
CA ALA A 38 -4.44 0.03 21.11
C ALA A 38 -5.20 1.37 21.00
N SER A 39 -4.80 2.33 21.83
CA SER A 39 -5.25 3.71 21.78
C SER A 39 -5.04 4.30 20.39
N ARG A 40 -5.83 5.32 20.02
CA ARG A 40 -5.71 6.08 18.75
C ARG A 40 -4.27 6.52 18.45
N ARG A 41 -3.47 6.77 19.50
CA ARG A 41 -2.03 7.08 19.39
C ARG A 41 -1.20 5.91 18.88
N VAL A 42 -1.41 4.71 19.42
CA VAL A 42 -0.67 3.50 19.00
C VAL A 42 -1.03 3.15 17.56
N LEU A 43 -2.32 3.20 17.21
CA LEU A 43 -2.77 2.94 15.84
C LEU A 43 -2.19 3.95 14.84
N ALA A 44 -2.25 5.24 15.15
CA ALA A 44 -1.65 6.28 14.31
C ALA A 44 -0.12 6.10 14.16
N SER A 45 0.57 5.70 15.23
CA SER A 45 2.02 5.42 15.16
C SER A 45 2.34 4.19 14.30
N ALA A 46 1.55 3.12 14.39
CA ALA A 46 1.74 1.92 13.59
C ALA A 46 1.49 2.18 12.09
N LEU A 47 0.44 2.94 11.76
CA LEU A 47 0.16 3.38 10.39
C LEU A 47 1.29 4.27 9.84
N GLY A 48 1.81 5.20 10.67
CA GLY A 48 2.93 6.05 10.31
C GLY A 48 4.22 5.25 10.04
N ILE A 49 4.54 4.27 10.89
CA ILE A 49 5.70 3.39 10.66
C ILE A 49 5.52 2.56 9.38
N SER A 50 4.34 2.00 9.14
CA SER A 50 4.07 1.23 7.92
C SER A 50 4.20 2.11 6.66
N ALA A 51 3.69 3.34 6.70
CA ALA A 51 3.86 4.28 5.61
C ALA A 51 5.34 4.61 5.38
N GLY A 52 6.11 4.85 6.45
CA GLY A 52 7.53 5.14 6.37
C GLY A 52 8.36 4.01 5.77
N VAL A 53 8.14 2.76 6.22
CA VAL A 53 8.84 1.58 5.67
C VAL A 53 8.54 1.41 4.18
N MET A 54 7.27 1.55 3.77
CA MET A 54 6.92 1.44 2.35
C MET A 54 7.54 2.56 1.52
N THR A 55 7.57 3.80 2.00
CA THR A 55 8.26 4.91 1.32
C THR A 55 9.77 4.66 1.18
N TYR A 56 10.43 4.14 2.22
CA TYR A 56 11.85 3.78 2.16
C TYR A 56 12.13 2.71 1.11
N VAL A 57 11.38 1.61 1.13
CA VAL A 57 11.53 0.50 0.16
C VAL A 57 11.31 1.00 -1.27
N SER A 58 10.30 1.86 -1.49
CA SER A 58 10.03 2.44 -2.81
C SER A 58 11.19 3.27 -3.35
N PHE A 59 11.78 4.16 -2.54
CA PHE A 59 12.86 5.05 -3.00
C PHE A 59 14.24 4.38 -3.04
N VAL A 60 14.54 3.47 -2.12
CA VAL A 60 15.90 2.91 -1.99
C VAL A 60 16.04 1.61 -2.78
N GLU A 61 15.03 0.73 -2.73
CA GLU A 61 15.13 -0.57 -3.40
C GLU A 61 14.55 -0.54 -4.81
N ILE A 62 13.30 -0.08 -4.95
CA ILE A 62 12.57 -0.19 -6.22
C ILE A 62 13.10 0.83 -7.24
N PHE A 63 13.35 2.08 -6.82
CA PHE A 63 13.86 3.11 -7.73
C PHE A 63 15.23 2.74 -8.33
N GLN A 64 16.15 2.19 -7.51
CA GLN A 64 17.46 1.74 -7.98
C GLN A 64 17.36 0.52 -8.92
N LYS A 65 16.50 -0.47 -8.60
CA LYS A 65 16.23 -1.60 -9.49
C LYS A 65 15.61 -1.17 -10.82
N SER A 66 14.72 -0.17 -10.79
CA SER A 66 14.10 0.42 -11.97
C SER A 66 15.16 1.06 -12.86
N ASN A 67 16.02 1.92 -12.30
CA ASN A 67 17.11 2.56 -13.05
C ASN A 67 18.06 1.52 -13.69
N GLY A 68 18.49 0.52 -12.92
CA GLY A 68 19.32 -0.57 -13.45
C GLY A 68 18.66 -1.34 -14.59
N SER A 69 17.35 -1.59 -14.51
CA SER A 69 16.60 -2.27 -15.57
C SER A 69 16.48 -1.43 -16.86
N PHE A 70 16.43 -0.09 -16.74
CA PHE A 70 16.40 0.81 -17.90
C PHE A 70 17.76 0.99 -18.58
N VAL A 71 18.85 0.91 -17.81
CA VAL A 71 20.23 0.86 -18.34
C VAL A 71 20.46 -0.46 -19.09
N ASP A 72 20.05 -1.59 -18.50
CA ASP A 72 20.12 -2.92 -19.16
C ASP A 72 19.27 -3.00 -20.44
N ALA A 73 18.23 -2.17 -20.56
CA ALA A 73 17.41 -2.07 -21.77
C ALA A 73 18.08 -1.26 -22.90
N GLY A 74 19.30 -0.74 -22.70
CA GLY A 74 20.11 -0.08 -23.73
C GLY A 74 20.02 1.45 -23.78
N ASN A 75 19.51 2.10 -22.72
CA ASN A 75 19.44 3.57 -22.63
C ASN A 75 20.67 4.15 -21.94
N SER A 76 21.05 5.38 -22.31
CA SER A 76 22.07 6.19 -21.64
C SER A 76 21.76 6.33 -20.14
N GLU A 77 22.77 6.37 -19.26
CA GLU A 77 22.57 6.48 -17.80
C GLU A 77 21.69 7.68 -17.39
N GLU A 78 21.79 8.78 -18.13
CA GLU A 78 21.02 10.01 -17.87
C GLU A 78 19.55 9.86 -18.29
N ASP A 79 19.28 9.23 -19.44
CA ASP A 79 17.93 8.99 -19.94
C ASP A 79 17.19 7.94 -19.09
N ALA A 80 17.90 6.89 -18.65
CA ALA A 80 17.36 5.84 -17.79
C ALA A 80 16.83 6.41 -16.46
N TYR A 81 17.54 7.39 -15.88
CA TYR A 81 17.13 8.06 -14.66
C TYR A 81 15.86 8.91 -14.85
N ILE A 82 15.76 9.60 -16.00
CA ILE A 82 14.58 10.39 -16.36
C ILE A 82 13.36 9.48 -16.54
N TYR A 83 13.49 8.37 -17.27
CA TYR A 83 12.39 7.42 -17.47
C TYR A 83 11.97 6.74 -16.16
N ALA A 84 12.93 6.33 -15.31
CA ALA A 84 12.63 5.75 -14.00
C ALA A 84 11.85 6.73 -13.11
N THR A 85 12.25 8.00 -13.12
CA THR A 85 11.59 9.07 -12.35
C THR A 85 10.19 9.37 -12.89
N LEU A 86 10.02 9.48 -14.21
CA LEU A 86 8.71 9.68 -14.83
C LEU A 86 7.74 8.53 -14.56
N CYS A 87 8.20 7.28 -14.65
CA CYS A 87 7.38 6.12 -14.30
C CYS A 87 7.02 6.10 -12.80
N PHE A 88 7.94 6.46 -11.92
CA PHE A 88 7.69 6.51 -10.48
C PHE A 88 6.63 7.57 -10.14
N PHE A 89 6.82 8.82 -10.57
CA PHE A 89 5.84 9.88 -10.33
C PHE A 89 4.52 9.65 -11.07
N GLY A 90 4.56 9.07 -12.27
CA GLY A 90 3.37 8.64 -13.00
C GLY A 90 2.55 7.62 -12.19
N GLY A 91 3.21 6.64 -11.58
CA GLY A 91 2.57 5.68 -10.67
C GLY A 91 1.95 6.34 -9.44
N VAL A 92 2.63 7.33 -8.85
CA VAL A 92 2.11 8.10 -7.71
C VAL A 92 0.84 8.88 -8.10
N ILE A 93 0.82 9.53 -9.27
CA ILE A 93 -0.36 10.26 -9.76
C ILE A 93 -1.54 9.31 -9.93
N ILE A 94 -1.32 8.14 -10.55
CA ILE A 94 -2.38 7.13 -10.73
C ILE A 94 -2.92 6.66 -9.38
N MET A 95 -2.05 6.37 -8.41
CA MET A 95 -2.44 5.97 -7.06
C MET A 95 -3.29 7.05 -6.36
N LEU A 96 -2.89 8.33 -6.49
CA LEU A 96 -3.65 9.45 -5.92
C LEU A 96 -5.02 9.62 -6.57
N VAL A 97 -5.12 9.45 -7.89
CA VAL A 97 -6.40 9.49 -8.60
C VAL A 97 -7.31 8.35 -8.12
N SER A 98 -6.81 7.11 -8.05
CA SER A 98 -7.60 5.98 -7.53
C SER A 98 -8.07 6.18 -6.09
N SER A 99 -7.20 6.70 -5.21
CA SER A 99 -7.56 6.99 -3.83
C SER A 99 -8.61 8.11 -3.72
N THR A 100 -8.47 9.16 -4.53
CA THR A 100 -9.43 10.27 -4.57
C THR A 100 -10.81 9.81 -5.08
N VAL A 101 -10.83 8.95 -6.10
CA VAL A 101 -12.07 8.34 -6.62
C VAL A 101 -12.73 7.47 -5.54
N PHE A 102 -11.95 6.67 -4.81
CA PHE A 102 -12.48 5.86 -3.71
C PHE A 102 -13.09 6.74 -2.59
N LEU A 103 -12.38 7.81 -2.20
CA LEU A 103 -12.87 8.76 -1.19
C LEU A 103 -14.13 9.51 -1.65
N CYS A 104 -14.20 9.87 -2.93
CA CYS A 104 -15.39 10.47 -3.53
C CYS A 104 -16.59 9.52 -3.46
N MET A 105 -16.39 8.23 -3.75
CA MET A 105 -17.45 7.22 -3.65
C MET A 105 -17.91 6.99 -2.21
N SER A 106 -17.00 6.95 -1.24
CA SER A 106 -17.39 6.85 0.18
C SER A 106 -18.15 8.09 0.66
N ALA A 107 -17.71 9.29 0.27
CA ALA A 107 -18.40 10.53 0.64
C ALA A 107 -19.83 10.59 0.08
N PHE A 108 -20.04 10.08 -1.15
CA PHE A 108 -21.37 9.96 -1.74
C PHE A 108 -22.26 8.97 -0.98
N HIS A 109 -21.70 7.85 -0.51
CA HIS A 109 -22.43 6.88 0.33
C HIS A 109 -22.86 7.48 1.67
N ASP A 110 -21.98 8.24 2.34
CA ASP A 110 -22.30 8.90 3.61
C ASP A 110 -23.39 9.98 3.48
N ILE A 111 -23.37 10.77 2.39
CA ILE A 111 -24.43 11.75 2.09
C ILE A 111 -25.80 11.06 1.92
N PHE A 112 -25.85 9.94 1.21
CA PHE A 112 -27.09 9.19 0.97
C PHE A 112 -27.62 8.57 2.26
N TYR A 113 -26.74 8.00 3.08
CA TYR A 113 -27.10 7.44 4.38
C TYR A 113 -27.64 8.50 5.35
N ALA A 114 -27.04 9.70 5.37
CA ALA A 114 -27.52 10.82 6.17
C ALA A 114 -28.93 11.28 5.74
N HIS A 115 -29.20 11.32 4.43
CA HIS A 115 -30.52 11.66 3.88
C HIS A 115 -31.60 10.64 4.24
N THR A 116 -31.32 9.34 4.19
CA THR A 116 -32.29 8.29 4.59
C THR A 116 -32.60 8.34 6.09
N LYS A 117 -31.60 8.61 6.94
CA LYS A 117 -31.79 8.67 8.40
C LYS A 117 -32.63 9.87 8.85
N LEU A 118 -32.53 11.01 8.16
CA LEU A 118 -33.33 12.21 8.43
C LEU A 118 -34.81 12.06 8.00
N SER A 119 -35.09 11.36 6.89
CA SER A 119 -36.47 11.06 6.48
C SER A 119 -37.20 10.09 7.42
N MET A 120 -36.48 9.19 8.11
CA MET A 120 -37.04 8.25 9.09
C MET A 120 -37.25 8.86 10.49
N LEU A 121 -36.64 10.02 10.78
CA LEU A 121 -36.72 10.71 12.07
C LEU A 121 -37.75 11.86 12.07
N ASN A 122 -38.34 12.15 10.90
CA ASN A 122 -39.39 13.17 10.70
C ASN A 122 -40.78 12.54 10.44
N ILE A 123 -40.99 11.32 10.94
CA ILE A 123 -42.25 10.56 11.07
C ILE A 123 -42.29 10.03 12.51
#